data_AF-A0A9E3K8P0-F1
#
_entry.id   AF-A0A9E3K8P0-F1
#
_cell.length_a   1.000
_cell.length_b   1.000
_cell.length_c   1.000
_cell.angle_alpha   90.00
_cell.angle_beta   90.00
_cell.angle_gamma   90.00
#
_symmetry.space_group_name_H-M   'P 1'
#
loop_
_entity.id
_entity.type
_entity.pdbx_description
1 polymer ?
#
loop_
_entity_poly.entity_id
_entity_poly.type
_entity_poly.pdbx_seq_one_letter_code
_entity_poly.pdbx_strand_id
1 'polypeptide(L)'
;MANMHLGHRLAPPRFIAFVTIFVVGLFFTIPAQGYGRGAMIAFDIAAAVFLLSIIPLFLRGTAEQMRAAAQRNDANRAFLLLLTVVTSIIIMVSVVTEKLEKATPFIIVLVLVSLVLAWTFSNMIYALHYAHLYYLPAADNEDSGGIDFPNCDDPDYWDFVYFSFTLGMTFQTSDVDIRSRRVRRVVTGHCLAAFVFNLGVLAFTINSL
;
A
#
# COMPACT_ATOMS: atom_id res chain seq x y z
N MET A 1 32.61 19.97 -9.34
CA MET A 1 31.12 20.02 -9.35
C MET A 1 30.62 18.60 -9.16
N ALA A 2 30.30 18.24 -7.91
CA ALA A 2 29.94 16.89 -7.51
C ALA A 2 28.47 16.63 -7.90
N ASN A 3 28.27 15.93 -9.01
CA ASN A 3 26.93 15.64 -9.53
C ASN A 3 26.23 14.58 -8.66
N MET A 4 25.06 14.98 -8.18
CA MET A 4 24.02 14.30 -7.41
C MET A 4 23.59 12.91 -7.94
N HIS A 5 24.49 11.92 -7.95
CA HIS A 5 24.15 10.55 -8.36
C HIS A 5 23.58 9.64 -7.25
N LEU A 6 23.38 10.17 -6.03
CA LEU A 6 22.82 9.40 -4.92
C LEU A 6 21.29 9.22 -5.02
N GLY A 7 20.59 10.08 -5.75
CA GLY A 7 19.12 10.14 -5.80
C GLY A 7 18.44 9.08 -6.67
N HIS A 8 19.17 8.39 -7.56
CA HIS A 8 18.59 7.41 -8.50
C HIS A 8 18.44 5.99 -7.94
N ARG A 9 18.90 5.74 -6.70
CA ARG A 9 18.74 4.47 -5.98
C ARG A 9 17.77 4.56 -4.80
N LEU A 10 17.29 5.76 -4.50
CA LEU A 10 16.31 6.01 -3.45
C LEU A 10 14.91 5.87 -4.05
N ALA A 11 13.99 5.31 -3.26
CA ALA A 11 12.62 4.98 -3.64
C ALA A 11 11.94 6.01 -4.58
N PRO A 12 10.97 5.60 -5.43
CA PRO A 12 10.26 6.52 -6.32
C PRO A 12 9.84 7.82 -5.60
N PRO A 13 9.89 8.98 -6.26
CA PRO A 13 9.69 10.29 -5.62
C PRO A 13 8.41 10.39 -4.77
N ARG A 14 7.35 9.67 -5.17
CA ARG A 14 6.10 9.50 -4.40
C ARG A 14 6.27 8.88 -3.01
N PHE A 15 7.17 7.90 -2.84
CA PHE A 15 7.43 7.27 -1.56
C PHE A 15 8.29 8.14 -0.65
N ILE A 16 9.27 8.85 -1.21
CA ILE A 16 10.04 9.84 -0.46
C ILE A 16 9.10 10.96 0.02
N ALA A 17 8.20 11.43 -0.86
CA ALA A 17 7.18 12.41 -0.48
C ALA A 17 6.28 11.87 0.64
N PHE A 18 5.78 10.63 0.54
CA PHE A 18 5.00 9.99 1.61
C PHE A 18 5.75 9.99 2.95
N VAL A 19 6.98 9.47 2.97
CA VAL A 19 7.77 9.37 4.21
C VAL A 19 8.04 10.76 4.78
N THR A 20 8.36 11.73 3.92
CA THR A 20 8.62 13.11 4.34
C THR A 20 7.37 13.75 4.93
N ILE A 21 6.22 13.65 4.26
CA ILE A 21 4.94 14.20 4.74
C ILE A 21 4.53 13.51 6.04
N PHE A 22 4.73 12.20 6.16
CA PHE A 22 4.41 11.47 7.37
C PHE A 22 5.28 11.92 8.55
N VAL A 23 6.61 11.95 8.39
CA VAL A 23 7.54 12.36 9.45
C VAL A 23 7.33 13.82 9.86
N VAL A 24 7.17 14.71 8.89
CA VAL A 24 6.86 16.13 9.16
C VAL A 24 5.49 16.24 9.84
N GLY A 25 4.50 15.51 9.37
CA GLY A 25 3.17 15.41 9.96
C GLY A 25 3.25 15.04 11.44
N LEU A 26 3.94 13.95 11.77
CA LEU A 26 4.12 13.49 13.15
C LEU A 26 4.71 14.57 14.05
N PHE A 27 5.70 15.33 13.56
CA PHE A 27 6.34 16.40 14.32
C PHE A 27 5.35 17.52 14.70
N PHE A 28 4.38 17.83 13.84
CA PHE A 28 3.39 18.88 14.08
C PHE A 28 2.12 18.37 14.78
N THR A 29 1.64 17.17 14.45
CA THR A 29 0.35 16.67 14.91
C THR A 29 0.42 16.02 16.29
N ILE A 30 1.52 15.35 16.64
CA ILE A 30 1.67 14.72 17.96
C ILE A 30 1.64 15.75 19.10
N PRO A 31 2.42 16.87 19.06
CA PRO A 31 2.36 17.86 20.12
C PRO A 31 0.99 18.53 20.26
N ALA A 32 0.22 18.62 19.17
CA ALA A 32 -1.08 19.29 19.15
C ALA A 32 -2.25 18.38 19.58
N GLN A 33 -2.20 17.09 19.25
CA GLN A 33 -3.35 16.18 19.35
C GLN A 33 -3.09 14.93 20.21
N GLY A 34 -1.87 14.76 20.71
CA GLY A 34 -1.42 13.54 21.40
C GLY A 34 -0.99 12.43 20.44
N TYR A 35 -0.38 11.38 20.99
CA TYR A 35 0.29 10.33 20.20
C TYR A 35 -0.64 9.58 19.24
N GLY A 36 -1.82 9.12 19.70
CA GLY A 36 -2.74 8.35 18.86
C GLY A 36 -3.32 9.17 17.71
N ARG A 37 -4.04 10.25 18.03
CA ARG A 37 -4.69 11.12 17.03
C ARG A 37 -3.70 11.82 16.12
N GLY A 38 -2.59 12.29 16.68
CA GLY A 38 -1.54 12.93 15.90
C GLY A 38 -0.97 11.99 14.84
N ALA A 39 -0.69 10.73 15.22
CA ALA A 39 -0.21 9.72 14.28
C ALA A 39 -1.22 9.39 13.18
N MET A 40 -2.52 9.28 13.52
CA MET A 40 -3.58 9.01 12.55
C MET A 40 -3.72 10.15 11.54
N ILE A 41 -3.77 11.41 12.00
CA ILE A 41 -3.87 12.57 11.10
C ILE A 41 -2.65 12.68 10.18
N ALA A 42 -1.44 12.47 10.72
CA ALA A 42 -0.21 12.51 9.92
C ALA A 42 -0.21 11.40 8.86
N PHE A 43 -0.66 10.20 9.23
CA PHE A 43 -0.79 9.08 8.30
C PHE A 43 -1.84 9.37 7.22
N ASP A 44 -3.02 9.83 7.59
CA ASP A 44 -4.12 10.08 6.66
C ASP A 44 -3.75 11.10 5.60
N ILE A 45 -3.07 12.19 6.00
CA ILE A 45 -2.56 13.20 5.07
C ILE A 45 -1.51 12.58 4.13
N ALA A 46 -0.54 11.84 4.66
CA ALA A 46 0.50 11.22 3.85
C ALA A 46 -0.08 10.19 2.87
N ALA A 47 -0.99 9.34 3.34
CA ALA A 47 -1.65 8.31 2.56
C ALA A 47 -2.53 8.93 1.46
N ALA A 48 -3.33 9.94 1.78
CA ALA A 48 -4.15 10.65 0.79
C ALA A 48 -3.28 11.30 -0.31
N VAL A 49 -2.21 11.99 0.06
CA VAL A 49 -1.28 12.59 -0.91
C VAL A 49 -0.64 11.51 -1.79
N PHE A 50 -0.23 10.38 -1.20
CA PHE A 50 0.30 9.25 -1.96
C PHE A 50 -0.73 8.69 -2.95
N LEU A 51 -1.96 8.44 -2.49
CA LEU A 51 -3.05 7.93 -3.33
C LEU A 51 -3.40 8.90 -4.47
N LEU A 52 -3.37 10.21 -4.23
CA LEU A 52 -3.55 11.20 -5.28
C LEU A 52 -2.37 11.20 -6.27
N SER A 53 -1.14 11.01 -5.79
CA SER A 53 0.07 11.02 -6.62
C SER A 53 0.14 9.87 -7.63
N ILE A 54 -0.59 8.78 -7.38
CA ILE A 54 -0.61 7.60 -8.25
C ILE A 54 -1.76 7.61 -9.25
N ILE A 55 -2.78 8.48 -9.10
CA ILE A 55 -3.89 8.61 -10.06
C ILE A 55 -3.42 8.71 -11.52
N PRO A 56 -2.37 9.48 -11.86
CA PRO A 56 -1.90 9.57 -13.25
C PRO A 56 -1.43 8.24 -13.85
N LEU A 57 -0.98 7.29 -13.02
CA LEU A 57 -0.57 5.95 -13.48
C LEU A 57 -1.77 5.17 -14.03
N PHE A 58 -2.95 5.32 -13.43
CA PHE A 58 -4.18 4.65 -13.87
C PHE A 58 -4.78 5.26 -15.14
N LEU A 59 -4.48 6.53 -15.40
CA LEU A 59 -5.04 7.26 -16.54
C LEU A 59 -4.14 7.18 -17.78
N ARG A 60 -2.84 6.92 -17.61
CA ARG A 60 -1.83 7.03 -18.68
C ARG A 60 -0.77 5.92 -18.67
N GLY A 61 -0.84 5.00 -17.70
CA GLY A 61 0.13 3.94 -17.55
C GLY A 61 -0.06 2.88 -18.61
N THR A 62 0.88 2.80 -19.55
CA THR A 62 0.95 1.72 -20.53
C THR A 62 1.91 0.63 -20.07
N ALA A 63 1.77 -0.59 -20.60
CA ALA A 63 2.69 -1.70 -20.32
C ALA A 63 4.17 -1.31 -20.58
N GLU A 64 4.45 -0.54 -21.63
CA GLU A 64 5.79 -0.01 -21.91
C GLU A 64 6.35 0.87 -20.79
N GLN A 65 5.53 1.77 -20.24
CA GLN A 65 5.94 2.60 -19.10
C GLN A 65 6.18 1.76 -17.84
N MET A 66 5.38 0.70 -17.65
CA MET A 66 5.53 -0.23 -16.53
C MET A 66 6.83 -1.04 -16.64
N ARG A 67 7.18 -1.54 -17.84
CA ARG A 67 8.47 -2.19 -18.15
C ARG A 67 9.65 -1.26 -17.89
N ALA A 68 9.59 -0.04 -18.43
CA ALA A 68 10.63 0.97 -18.21
C ALA A 68 10.77 1.35 -16.73
N ALA A 69 9.67 1.43 -15.99
CA ALA A 69 9.67 1.66 -14.56
C ALA A 69 10.23 0.45 -13.79
N ALA A 70 9.95 -0.79 -14.22
CA ALA A 70 10.43 -1.99 -13.57
C ALA A 70 11.95 -2.16 -13.67
N GLN A 71 12.53 -1.85 -14.84
CA GLN A 71 13.98 -1.85 -15.07
C GLN A 71 14.73 -0.78 -14.26
N ARG A 72 14.11 0.40 -14.08
CA ARG A 72 14.74 1.52 -13.35
C ARG A 72 14.61 1.41 -11.83
N ASN A 73 13.67 0.60 -11.34
CA ASN A 73 13.24 0.62 -9.96
C ASN A 73 13.70 -0.62 -9.18
N ASP A 74 14.96 -0.60 -8.75
CA ASP A 74 15.58 -1.59 -7.85
C ASP A 74 15.35 -1.30 -6.35
N ALA A 75 14.53 -0.28 -6.03
CA ALA A 75 14.31 0.14 -4.66
C ALA A 75 13.58 -0.93 -3.82
N ASN A 76 14.13 -1.18 -2.64
CA ASN A 76 13.77 -2.23 -1.67
C ASN A 76 12.28 -2.19 -1.28
N ARG A 77 11.40 -2.77 -2.10
CA ARG A 77 9.95 -2.90 -1.87
C ARG A 77 9.59 -3.66 -0.59
N ALA A 78 10.54 -4.42 -0.02
CA ALA A 78 10.44 -4.95 1.34
C ALA A 78 10.23 -3.85 2.39
N PHE A 79 10.76 -2.64 2.16
CA PHE A 79 10.55 -1.47 3.01
C PHE A 79 9.11 -0.94 2.93
N LEU A 80 8.44 -1.10 1.79
CA LEU A 80 7.03 -0.70 1.61
C LEU A 80 6.07 -1.71 2.22
N LEU A 81 6.38 -3.00 2.09
CA LEU A 81 5.68 -4.06 2.82
C LEU A 81 5.86 -3.91 4.32
N LEU A 82 7.07 -3.58 4.78
CA LEU A 82 7.37 -3.25 6.17
C LEU A 82 6.59 -2.02 6.64
N LEU A 83 6.51 -0.97 5.81
CA LEU A 83 5.73 0.23 6.11
C LEU A 83 4.24 -0.11 6.27
N THR A 84 3.66 -0.94 5.39
CA THR A 84 2.28 -1.43 5.50
C THR A 84 2.06 -2.20 6.81
N VAL A 85 2.99 -3.07 7.19
CA VAL A 85 2.93 -3.80 8.47
C VAL A 85 3.00 -2.82 9.66
N VAL A 86 3.88 -1.82 9.58
CA VAL A 86 4.04 -0.80 10.62
C VAL A 86 2.78 0.07 10.75
N THR A 87 2.16 0.49 9.65
CA THR A 87 0.91 1.26 9.70
C THR A 87 -0.27 0.43 10.16
N SER A 88 -0.39 -0.84 9.77
CA SER A 88 -1.39 -1.76 10.33
C SER A 88 -1.20 -1.95 11.85
N ILE A 89 0.04 -2.02 12.35
CA ILE A 89 0.34 -2.09 13.79
C ILE A 89 -0.01 -0.78 14.49
N ILE A 90 0.34 0.38 13.94
CA ILE A 90 0.00 1.69 14.50
C ILE A 90 -1.52 1.84 14.64
N ILE A 91 -2.27 1.43 13.62
CA ILE A 91 -3.74 1.50 13.60
C ILE A 91 -4.34 0.56 14.63
N MET A 92 -3.82 -0.67 14.73
CA MET A 92 -4.28 -1.63 15.74
C MET A 92 -3.96 -1.17 17.17
N VAL A 93 -2.81 -0.53 17.39
CA VAL A 93 -2.42 0.04 18.70
C VAL A 93 -3.29 1.26 19.05
N SER A 94 -3.59 2.14 18.09
CA SER A 94 -4.50 3.28 18.32
C SER A 94 -5.93 2.84 18.66
N VAL A 95 -6.43 1.82 17.96
CA VAL A 95 -7.75 1.22 18.17
C VAL A 95 -7.89 0.58 19.56
N VAL A 96 -6.87 -0.13 20.04
CA VAL A 96 -6.91 -0.82 21.35
C VAL A 96 -6.71 0.14 22.52
N THR A 97 -6.10 1.31 22.29
CA THR A 97 -5.77 2.27 23.36
C THR A 97 -6.81 3.36 23.57
N GLU A 98 -7.68 3.65 22.59
CA GLU A 98 -8.82 4.54 22.83
C GLU A 98 -9.98 3.79 23.50
N LYS A 99 -10.19 4.06 24.79
CA LYS A 99 -11.46 3.74 25.44
C LYS A 99 -12.55 4.65 24.86
N LEU A 100 -13.37 4.12 23.96
CA LEU A 100 -14.42 4.89 23.30
C LEU A 100 -15.63 5.23 24.18
N GLU A 101 -15.65 4.78 25.43
CA GLU A 101 -16.72 5.09 26.41
C GLU A 101 -17.00 6.60 26.56
N LYS A 102 -16.09 7.48 26.07
CA LYS A 102 -16.27 8.95 26.00
C LYS A 102 -15.86 9.58 24.66
N ALA A 103 -15.77 8.81 23.57
CA ALA A 103 -15.28 9.34 22.29
C ALA A 103 -16.31 10.27 21.63
N THR A 104 -15.82 11.40 21.11
CA THR A 104 -16.62 12.33 20.32
C THR A 104 -16.87 11.78 18.91
N PRO A 105 -17.96 12.18 18.22
CA PRO A 105 -18.24 11.75 16.85
C PRO A 105 -17.09 11.98 15.87
N PHE A 106 -16.30 13.05 16.09
CA PHE A 106 -15.11 13.35 15.30
C PHE A 106 -14.05 12.24 15.36
N ILE A 107 -13.83 11.65 16.54
CA ILE A 107 -12.85 10.58 16.72
C ILE A 107 -13.29 9.33 15.97
N ILE A 108 -14.58 8.99 16.06
CA ILE A 108 -15.14 7.85 15.34
C ILE A 108 -14.94 8.01 13.82
N VAL A 109 -15.25 9.20 13.28
CA VAL A 109 -15.03 9.49 11.86
C VAL A 109 -13.54 9.43 11.49
N LEU A 110 -12.66 9.99 12.32
CA LEU A 110 -11.21 9.94 12.09
C LEU A 110 -10.73 8.49 12.02
N VAL A 111 -11.14 7.64 12.97
CA VAL A 111 -10.76 6.21 12.98
C VAL A 111 -11.28 5.49 11.73
N LEU A 112 -12.53 5.69 11.35
CA LEU A 112 -13.10 5.09 10.14
C LEU A 112 -12.35 5.53 8.87
N VAL A 113 -12.03 6.82 8.76
CA VAL A 113 -11.26 7.36 7.63
C VAL A 113 -9.85 6.75 7.60
N SER A 114 -9.17 6.67 8.75
CA SER A 114 -7.84 6.07 8.82
C SER A 114 -7.85 4.59 8.45
N LEU A 115 -8.87 3.83 8.87
CA LEU A 115 -9.03 2.43 8.50
C LEU A 115 -9.20 2.26 6.98
N VAL A 116 -10.09 3.04 6.37
CA VAL A 116 -10.31 3.00 4.92
C VAL A 116 -9.04 3.40 4.17
N LEU A 117 -8.40 4.51 4.55
CA LEU A 117 -7.17 4.98 3.91
C LEU A 117 -6.05 3.96 4.03
N ALA A 118 -5.86 3.33 5.19
CA ALA A 118 -4.84 2.32 5.39
C ALA A 118 -5.08 1.07 4.55
N TRP A 119 -6.34 0.61 4.50
CA TRP A 119 -6.73 -0.52 3.68
C TRP A 119 -6.48 -0.24 2.19
N THR A 120 -6.96 0.90 1.69
CA THR A 120 -6.77 1.31 0.29
C THR A 120 -5.29 1.49 -0.05
N PHE A 121 -4.54 2.19 0.81
CA PHE A 121 -3.11 2.42 0.65
C PHE A 121 -2.31 1.11 0.60
N SER A 122 -2.61 0.17 1.50
CA SER A 122 -1.98 -1.16 1.53
C SER A 122 -2.22 -1.91 0.22
N ASN A 123 -3.50 -2.08 -0.17
CA ASN A 123 -3.85 -2.80 -1.40
C ASN A 123 -3.23 -2.15 -2.63
N MET A 124 -3.11 -0.83 -2.63
CA MET A 124 -2.50 -0.10 -3.73
C MET A 124 -0.98 -0.29 -3.81
N ILE A 125 -0.29 -0.33 -2.67
CA ILE A 125 1.14 -0.70 -2.63
C ILE A 125 1.34 -2.11 -3.18
N TYR A 126 0.48 -3.07 -2.80
CA TYR A 126 0.53 -4.42 -3.33
C TYR A 126 0.23 -4.46 -4.83
N ALA A 127 -0.71 -3.67 -5.36
CA ALA A 127 -0.98 -3.57 -6.79
C ALA A 127 0.27 -3.08 -7.55
N LEU A 128 0.90 -2.01 -7.08
CA LEU A 128 2.17 -1.54 -7.64
C LEU A 128 3.28 -2.60 -7.51
N HIS A 129 3.24 -3.42 -6.46
CA HIS A 129 4.15 -4.54 -6.23
C HIS A 129 3.99 -5.65 -7.26
N TYR A 130 2.77 -6.08 -7.52
CA TYR A 130 2.47 -7.10 -8.51
C TYR A 130 2.83 -6.63 -9.93
N ALA A 131 2.51 -5.38 -10.28
CA ALA A 131 2.93 -4.79 -11.55
C ALA A 131 4.45 -4.89 -11.80
N HIS A 132 5.24 -4.64 -10.76
CA HIS A 132 6.70 -4.74 -10.86
C HIS A 132 7.21 -6.17 -10.93
N LEU A 133 6.62 -7.08 -10.15
CA LEU A 133 6.95 -8.50 -10.22
C LEU A 133 6.64 -9.09 -11.59
N TYR A 134 5.56 -8.63 -12.22
CA TYR A 134 5.17 -9.04 -13.56
C TYR A 134 6.15 -8.53 -14.62
N TYR A 135 6.42 -7.22 -14.65
CA TYR A 135 7.26 -6.57 -15.66
C TYR A 135 8.76 -6.56 -15.34
N LEU A 136 9.22 -7.35 -14.35
CA LEU A 136 10.64 -7.54 -14.06
C LEU A 136 11.31 -8.28 -15.23
N PRO A 137 12.51 -7.89 -15.69
CA PRO A 137 13.18 -8.59 -16.80
C PRO A 137 13.48 -10.04 -16.44
N ALA A 138 13.06 -10.98 -17.29
CA ALA A 138 13.42 -12.39 -17.23
C ALA A 138 14.57 -12.72 -18.21
N ALA A 139 14.92 -14.00 -18.31
CA ALA A 139 15.81 -14.46 -19.39
C ALA A 139 15.17 -14.12 -20.76
N ASP A 140 16.00 -13.85 -21.75
CA ASP A 140 15.58 -13.60 -23.14
C ASP A 140 14.77 -12.31 -23.40
N ASN A 141 14.88 -11.31 -22.52
CA ASN A 141 14.24 -9.99 -22.67
C ASN A 141 12.70 -10.03 -22.62
N GLU A 142 12.13 -11.10 -22.07
CA GLU A 142 10.71 -11.23 -21.77
C GLU A 142 10.37 -10.73 -20.36
N ASP A 143 9.08 -10.48 -20.11
CA ASP A 143 8.57 -10.12 -18.79
C ASP A 143 8.56 -11.35 -17.87
N SER A 144 8.85 -11.16 -16.58
CA SER A 144 8.80 -12.23 -15.57
C SER A 144 7.41 -12.87 -15.42
N GLY A 145 6.36 -12.13 -15.74
CA GLY A 145 4.98 -12.57 -15.69
C GLY A 145 4.61 -13.16 -14.33
N GLY A 146 4.00 -14.35 -14.35
CA GLY A 146 3.72 -15.13 -13.14
C GLY A 146 2.35 -14.90 -12.51
N ILE A 147 1.56 -13.99 -13.08
CA ILE A 147 0.13 -13.78 -12.82
C ILE A 147 -0.56 -13.86 -14.18
N ASP A 148 -1.59 -14.69 -14.30
CA ASP A 148 -2.25 -15.00 -15.56
C ASP A 148 -3.65 -14.37 -15.54
N PHE A 149 -3.83 -13.27 -16.27
CA PHE A 149 -5.07 -12.52 -16.36
C PHE A 149 -5.91 -13.01 -17.56
N PRO A 150 -7.22 -13.21 -17.38
CA PRO A 150 -8.05 -13.79 -18.43
C PRO A 150 -8.15 -12.86 -19.64
N ASN A 151 -7.77 -13.36 -20.82
CA ASN A 151 -7.77 -12.63 -22.10
C ASN A 151 -6.94 -11.32 -22.08
N CYS A 152 -5.86 -11.27 -21.30
CA CYS A 152 -5.01 -10.09 -21.18
C CYS A 152 -3.52 -10.45 -21.25
N ASP A 153 -2.89 -10.12 -22.37
CA ASP A 153 -1.46 -10.38 -22.61
C ASP A 153 -0.56 -9.27 -22.04
N ASP A 154 -1.06 -8.03 -21.96
CA ASP A 154 -0.34 -6.84 -21.49
C ASP A 154 -1.14 -6.14 -20.36
N PRO A 155 -1.10 -6.68 -19.12
CA PRO A 155 -1.92 -6.16 -18.03
C PRO A 155 -1.54 -4.74 -17.63
N ASP A 156 -2.54 -3.89 -17.44
CA ASP A 156 -2.35 -2.51 -16.99
C ASP A 156 -2.45 -2.38 -15.46
N TYR A 157 -2.38 -1.16 -14.95
CA TYR A 157 -2.48 -0.94 -13.50
C TYR A 157 -3.86 -1.32 -12.92
N TRP A 158 -4.93 -1.32 -13.70
CA TRP A 158 -6.26 -1.75 -13.25
C TRP A 158 -6.34 -3.25 -13.03
N ASP A 159 -5.67 -4.05 -13.85
CA ASP A 159 -5.57 -5.50 -13.64
C ASP A 159 -4.89 -5.83 -12.30
N PHE A 160 -3.79 -5.15 -11.98
CA PHE A 160 -3.11 -5.35 -10.70
C PHE A 160 -3.88 -4.78 -9.51
N VAL A 161 -4.65 -3.71 -9.70
CA VAL A 161 -5.57 -3.20 -8.67
C VAL A 161 -6.69 -4.21 -8.42
N TYR A 162 -7.32 -4.73 -9.47
CA TYR A 162 -8.32 -5.78 -9.38
C TYR A 162 -7.79 -6.98 -8.59
N PHE A 163 -6.61 -7.49 -8.98
CA PHE A 163 -5.97 -8.61 -8.31
C PHE A 163 -5.70 -8.32 -6.83
N SER A 164 -5.08 -7.17 -6.54
CA SER A 164 -4.69 -6.80 -5.18
C SER A 164 -5.91 -6.57 -4.27
N PHE A 165 -6.88 -5.78 -4.71
CA PHE A 165 -8.07 -5.48 -3.91
C PHE A 165 -8.92 -6.72 -3.68
N THR A 166 -9.02 -7.63 -4.65
CA THR A 166 -9.71 -8.90 -4.45
C THR A 166 -9.02 -9.72 -3.37
N LEU A 167 -7.68 -9.83 -3.37
CA LEU A 167 -6.94 -10.47 -2.28
C LEU A 167 -7.15 -9.77 -0.93
N GLY A 168 -7.21 -8.45 -0.89
CA GLY A 168 -7.45 -7.70 0.35
C GLY A 168 -8.87 -7.82 0.90
N MET A 169 -9.86 -8.02 0.03
CA MET A 169 -11.27 -8.20 0.42
C MET A 169 -11.61 -9.65 0.77
N THR A 170 -11.18 -10.60 -0.07
CA THR A 170 -11.67 -11.99 -0.05
C THR A 170 -10.56 -13.05 0.02
N PHE A 171 -9.29 -12.65 0.00
CA PHE A 171 -8.10 -13.52 0.06
C PHE A 171 -7.88 -14.45 -1.15
N GLN A 172 -8.76 -14.43 -2.17
CA GLN A 172 -8.62 -15.23 -3.37
C GLN A 172 -9.36 -14.62 -4.56
N THR A 173 -8.74 -14.70 -5.75
CA THR A 173 -9.35 -14.44 -7.06
C THR A 173 -9.85 -15.75 -7.68
N SER A 174 -10.96 -15.70 -8.41
CA SER A 174 -11.54 -16.89 -9.08
C SER A 174 -11.05 -17.09 -10.52
N ASP A 175 -10.58 -16.02 -11.15
CA ASP A 175 -10.33 -15.89 -12.58
C ASP A 175 -8.87 -15.59 -12.92
N VAL A 176 -8.04 -15.29 -11.92
CA VAL A 176 -6.60 -15.01 -12.06
C VAL A 176 -5.77 -16.14 -11.46
N ASP A 177 -4.87 -16.69 -12.27
CA ASP A 177 -4.00 -17.82 -11.91
C ASP A 177 -2.58 -17.38 -11.53
N ILE A 178 -2.01 -17.94 -10.45
CA ILE A 178 -0.65 -17.60 -10.00
C ILE A 178 0.36 -18.67 -10.45
N ARG A 179 1.12 -18.38 -11.50
CA ARG A 179 2.11 -19.29 -12.10
C ARG A 179 3.46 -19.27 -11.39
N SER A 180 3.87 -18.13 -10.81
CA SER A 180 5.20 -17.96 -10.21
C SER A 180 5.28 -18.31 -8.71
N ARG A 181 6.30 -19.08 -8.31
CA ARG A 181 6.60 -19.37 -6.88
C ARG A 181 6.88 -18.11 -6.08
N ARG A 182 7.52 -17.10 -6.69
CA ARG A 182 7.85 -15.83 -6.04
C ARG A 182 6.59 -15.04 -5.73
N VAL A 183 5.68 -14.95 -6.72
CA VAL A 183 4.39 -14.27 -6.55
C VAL A 183 3.55 -14.97 -5.48
N ARG A 184 3.50 -16.32 -5.46
CA ARG A 184 2.79 -17.07 -4.40
C ARG A 184 3.21 -16.68 -3.00
N ARG A 185 4.51 -16.52 -2.72
CA ARG A 185 5.01 -16.09 -1.40
C ARG A 185 4.51 -14.70 -1.01
N VAL A 186 4.47 -13.77 -1.96
CA VAL A 186 3.97 -12.41 -1.73
C VAL A 186 2.46 -12.42 -1.50
N VAL A 187 1.71 -13.17 -2.30
CA VAL A 187 0.25 -13.32 -2.14
C VAL A 187 -0.08 -13.92 -0.77
N THR A 188 0.64 -14.94 -0.31
CA THR A 188 0.44 -15.49 1.05
C THR A 188 0.66 -14.42 2.13
N GLY A 189 1.70 -13.60 2.00
CA GLY A 189 1.95 -12.48 2.91
C GLY A 189 0.85 -11.42 2.85
N HIS A 190 0.36 -11.10 1.65
CA HIS A 190 -0.73 -10.15 1.44
C HIS A 190 -2.02 -10.63 2.11
N CYS A 191 -2.44 -11.87 1.86
CA CYS A 191 -3.66 -12.44 2.43
C CYS A 191 -3.57 -12.52 3.97
N LEU A 192 -2.41 -12.89 4.52
CA LEU A 192 -2.23 -12.93 5.98
C LEU A 192 -2.34 -11.52 6.59
N ALA A 193 -1.71 -10.52 5.97
CA ALA A 193 -1.79 -9.14 6.43
C ALA A 193 -3.23 -8.61 6.34
N ALA A 194 -3.91 -8.87 5.23
CA ALA A 194 -5.31 -8.49 5.03
C ALA A 194 -6.24 -9.18 6.04
N PHE A 195 -5.99 -10.46 6.34
CA PHE A 195 -6.76 -11.20 7.35
C PHE A 195 -6.64 -10.57 8.73
N VAL A 196 -5.42 -10.27 9.19
CA VAL A 196 -5.18 -9.60 10.48
C VAL A 196 -5.81 -8.21 10.51
N PHE A 197 -5.69 -7.45 9.41
CA PHE A 197 -6.31 -6.13 9.30
C PHE A 197 -7.84 -6.21 9.42
N ASN A 198 -8.48 -7.10 8.67
CA ASN A 198 -9.93 -7.27 8.69
C ASN A 198 -10.42 -7.74 10.06
N LEU A 199 -9.67 -8.60 10.74
CA LEU A 199 -9.96 -9.01 12.12
C LEU A 199 -9.87 -7.82 13.09
N GLY A 200 -8.86 -6.96 12.92
CA GLY A 200 -8.71 -5.73 13.71
C GLY A 200 -9.87 -4.75 13.50
N VAL A 201 -10.32 -4.56 12.26
CA VAL A 201 -11.51 -3.75 11.94
C VAL A 201 -12.76 -4.33 12.60
N LEU A 202 -12.97 -5.64 12.51
CA LEU A 202 -14.11 -6.30 13.14
C LEU A 202 -14.08 -6.17 14.67
N ALA A 203 -12.93 -6.42 15.30
CA ALA A 203 -12.75 -6.27 16.73
C ALA A 203 -12.99 -4.82 17.18
N PHE A 204 -12.50 -3.83 16.42
CA PHE A 204 -12.83 -2.43 16.66
C PHE A 204 -14.34 -2.24 16.61
N THR A 205 -14.99 -2.65 15.52
CA THR A 205 -16.42 -2.44 15.28
C THR A 205 -17.26 -3.00 16.44
N ILE A 206 -16.96 -4.21 16.92
CA ILE A 206 -17.69 -4.85 18.04
C ILE A 206 -17.46 -4.15 19.39
N ASN A 207 -16.23 -3.69 19.65
CA ASN A 207 -15.92 -3.03 20.93
C ASN A 207 -16.33 -1.55 20.97
N SER A 208 -16.70 -0.97 19.82
CA SER A 208 -16.82 0.47 19.60
C SER A 208 -18.21 0.95 19.23
N LEU A 209 -19.06 0.06 18.72
CA LEU A 209 -20.47 0.28 18.36
C LEU A 209 -21.36 -0.65 19.20
#